data_AF-A0A949JMK5-F1
#
_entry.id   AF-A0A949JMK5-F1
#
_cell.length_a   1.000
_cell.length_b   1.000
_cell.length_c   1.000
_cell.angle_alpha   90.00
_cell.angle_beta   90.00
_cell.angle_gamma   90.00
#
_symmetry.space_group_name_H-M   'P 1'
#
loop_
_entity.id
_entity.type
_entity.pdbx_description
1 polymer ?
#
loop_
_entity_poly.entity_id
_entity_poly.type
_entity_poly.pdbx_seq_one_letter_code
_entity_poly.pdbx_strand_id
1 'polypeptide(L)'
;MEGITARLGRVGEEDDRYLARTCEQVAEELIRAGELPSFRIEAVEARDPWAICAGLYWGMRIATRPSEVTVESCARWIEDHVSETSEDGYPIRDVISEIWAVDFAFATRHEECQEEDVSQSATDAPRESREVLKFTSLYKAGKLLANHKYASLQEFLGQSVQLRGSALAAALRAVAAYRSRNATSSHAGVLLDLAWNHAQRTAQSTHVCLLAVAEADPFERQGELLCEMADEAVEQWPEISEFLYHLAYGLRICGEYDQAIACLDSALASSNVSEFSPISTALCVSREKLLERRQLYCEQFQSGRPLRRDVDLGESYKKAKHRMTLVALCAVSAFILFAVFVQILLPRAPIGASLSETLGLVVGYGAVLIGFSCALVYLLAFVLKHERGK
;
A
#
# COMPACT_ATOMS: atom_id res chain seq x y z
N MET A 1 -23.51 -27.00 -6.84
CA MET A 1 -22.15 -27.54 -6.59
C MET A 1 -21.56 -28.20 -7.83
N GLU A 2 -22.07 -29.33 -8.35
CA GLU A 2 -21.52 -29.97 -9.58
C GLU A 2 -21.42 -29.03 -10.79
N GLY A 3 -22.38 -28.12 -10.95
CA GLY A 3 -22.35 -27.11 -12.01
C GLY A 3 -21.22 -26.06 -11.87
N ILE A 4 -20.79 -25.75 -10.65
CA ILE A 4 -19.72 -24.75 -10.41
C ILE A 4 -18.38 -25.37 -10.78
N THR A 5 -18.04 -26.54 -10.20
CA THR A 5 -16.80 -27.25 -10.49
C THR A 5 -16.69 -27.59 -11.98
N ALA A 6 -17.78 -27.97 -12.64
CA ALA A 6 -17.78 -28.24 -14.08
C ALA A 6 -17.65 -26.98 -14.95
N ARG A 7 -18.12 -25.81 -14.50
CA ARG A 7 -17.92 -24.53 -15.20
C ARG A 7 -16.47 -24.12 -15.11
N LEU A 8 -15.99 -24.02 -13.89
CA LEU A 8 -14.61 -23.74 -13.53
C LEU A 8 -13.66 -24.70 -14.30
N GLY A 9 -13.94 -26.01 -14.29
CA GLY A 9 -13.21 -27.08 -15.00
C GLY A 9 -12.95 -26.83 -16.48
N ARG A 10 -13.88 -26.17 -17.17
CA ARG A 10 -13.82 -25.94 -18.63
C ARG A 10 -13.06 -24.68 -19.01
N VAL A 11 -12.83 -23.78 -18.06
CA VAL A 11 -12.31 -22.44 -18.32
C VAL A 11 -10.79 -22.45 -18.53
N GLY A 12 -10.09 -23.47 -18.04
CA GLY A 12 -8.62 -23.56 -18.10
C GLY A 12 -8.01 -23.48 -19.51
N GLU A 13 -8.78 -23.82 -20.55
CA GLU A 13 -8.33 -23.79 -21.95
C GLU A 13 -8.65 -22.47 -22.69
N GLU A 14 -9.39 -21.55 -22.07
CA GLU A 14 -9.92 -20.34 -22.72
C GLU A 14 -9.06 -19.07 -22.48
N ASP A 15 -9.47 -17.94 -23.07
CA ASP A 15 -8.83 -16.62 -22.91
C ASP A 15 -8.84 -16.15 -21.43
N ASP A 16 -7.77 -15.48 -20.99
CA ASP A 16 -7.60 -14.98 -19.60
C ASP A 16 -8.74 -14.06 -19.15
N ARG A 17 -9.30 -13.28 -20.10
CA ARG A 17 -10.45 -12.41 -19.82
C ARG A 17 -11.73 -13.20 -19.55
N TYR A 18 -11.87 -14.35 -20.19
CA TYR A 18 -13.00 -15.25 -19.92
C TYR A 18 -12.80 -15.95 -18.57
N LEU A 19 -11.56 -16.36 -18.27
CA LEU A 19 -11.17 -16.93 -16.99
C LEU A 19 -11.50 -16.00 -15.81
N ALA A 20 -10.99 -14.77 -15.85
CA ALA A 20 -11.21 -13.79 -14.80
C ALA A 20 -12.71 -13.51 -14.56
N ARG A 21 -13.48 -13.25 -15.64
CA ARG A 21 -14.92 -13.00 -15.55
C ARG A 21 -15.70 -14.19 -15.01
N THR A 22 -15.34 -15.41 -15.40
CA THR A 22 -16.03 -16.61 -14.92
C THR A 22 -15.74 -16.85 -13.44
N CYS A 23 -14.48 -16.67 -13.00
CA CYS A 23 -14.12 -16.78 -11.60
C CYS A 23 -14.82 -15.73 -10.74
N GLU A 24 -14.91 -14.48 -11.21
CA GLU A 24 -15.64 -13.40 -10.54
C GLU A 24 -17.13 -13.73 -10.38
N GLN A 25 -17.80 -14.14 -11.46
CA GLN A 25 -19.21 -14.54 -11.43
C GLN A 25 -19.47 -15.70 -10.46
N VAL A 26 -18.63 -16.73 -10.49
CA VAL A 26 -18.75 -17.87 -9.58
C VAL A 26 -18.54 -17.45 -8.13
N ALA A 27 -17.54 -16.61 -7.86
CA ALA A 27 -17.29 -16.10 -6.52
C ALA A 27 -18.46 -15.26 -5.99
N GLU A 28 -19.07 -14.41 -6.82
CA GLU A 28 -20.29 -13.68 -6.47
C GLU A 28 -21.49 -14.60 -6.22
N GLU A 29 -21.67 -15.64 -7.04
CA GLU A 29 -22.72 -16.65 -6.85
C GLU A 29 -22.58 -17.35 -5.50
N LEU A 30 -21.36 -17.76 -5.12
CA LEU A 30 -21.06 -18.39 -3.83
C LEU A 30 -21.34 -17.44 -2.65
N ILE A 31 -20.93 -16.17 -2.75
CA ILE A 31 -21.20 -15.16 -1.71
C ILE A 31 -22.71 -14.95 -1.54
N ARG A 32 -23.45 -14.83 -2.64
CA ARG A 32 -24.91 -14.64 -2.63
C ARG A 32 -25.64 -15.83 -2.03
N ALA A 33 -25.14 -17.05 -2.28
CA ALA A 33 -25.67 -18.28 -1.70
C ALA A 33 -25.28 -18.47 -0.22
N GLY A 34 -24.27 -17.74 0.28
CA GLY A 34 -23.70 -17.97 1.61
C GLY A 34 -22.91 -19.27 1.71
N GLU A 35 -22.45 -19.82 0.59
CA GLU A 35 -21.70 -21.07 0.50
C GLU A 35 -20.19 -20.79 0.49
N LEU A 36 -19.40 -21.70 1.08
CA LEU A 36 -17.94 -21.69 0.98
C LEU A 36 -17.50 -22.42 -0.30
N PRO A 37 -16.40 -22.02 -0.94
CA PRO A 37 -15.81 -22.81 -2.02
C PRO A 37 -15.45 -24.20 -1.50
N SER A 38 -15.84 -25.26 -2.21
CA SER A 38 -15.65 -26.66 -1.76
C SER A 38 -14.57 -27.42 -2.52
N PHE A 39 -13.97 -26.78 -3.53
CA PHE A 39 -12.88 -27.35 -4.30
C PHE A 39 -11.54 -27.20 -3.57
N ARG A 40 -10.56 -28.00 -3.98
CA ARG A 40 -9.19 -27.96 -3.46
C ARG A 40 -8.26 -27.22 -4.40
N ILE A 41 -7.22 -26.61 -3.85
CA ILE A 41 -6.14 -25.97 -4.61
C ILE A 41 -4.88 -26.82 -4.44
N GLU A 42 -4.40 -27.34 -5.57
CA GLU A 42 -3.27 -28.29 -5.62
C GLU A 42 -2.04 -27.72 -6.34
N ALA A 43 -2.12 -26.51 -6.88
CA ALA A 43 -1.02 -25.81 -7.53
C ALA A 43 -1.12 -24.28 -7.31
N VAL A 44 0.01 -23.58 -7.47
CA VAL A 44 0.05 -22.11 -7.49
C VAL A 44 0.45 -21.66 -8.89
N GLU A 45 -0.47 -21.83 -9.84
CA GLU A 45 -0.29 -21.34 -11.20
C GLU A 45 -1.04 -20.03 -11.38
N ALA A 46 -0.45 -19.07 -12.10
CA ALA A 46 -1.08 -17.77 -12.37
C ALA A 46 -2.45 -17.89 -13.05
N ARG A 47 -2.68 -19.00 -13.76
CA ARG A 47 -3.92 -19.32 -14.46
C ARG A 47 -4.74 -20.39 -13.77
N ASP A 48 -4.42 -20.81 -12.54
CA ASP A 48 -5.24 -21.78 -11.82
C ASP A 48 -6.62 -21.17 -11.50
N PRO A 49 -7.68 -21.59 -12.19
CA PRO A 49 -9.00 -21.05 -11.94
C PRO A 49 -9.51 -21.29 -10.50
N TRP A 50 -9.04 -22.31 -9.79
CA TRP A 50 -9.52 -22.60 -8.43
C TRP A 50 -8.91 -21.60 -7.46
N ALA A 51 -7.60 -21.39 -7.53
CA ALA A 51 -6.92 -20.34 -6.77
C ALA A 51 -7.49 -18.95 -7.06
N ILE A 52 -7.71 -18.60 -8.33
CA ILE A 52 -8.28 -17.29 -8.70
C ILE A 52 -9.69 -17.12 -8.12
N CYS A 53 -10.57 -18.10 -8.33
CA CYS A 53 -11.96 -18.02 -7.85
C CYS A 53 -12.04 -17.94 -6.31
N ALA A 54 -11.24 -18.73 -5.59
CA ALA A 54 -11.21 -18.69 -4.14
C ALA A 54 -10.59 -17.37 -3.62
N GLY A 55 -9.55 -16.86 -4.27
CA GLY A 55 -8.95 -15.57 -3.96
C GLY A 55 -9.96 -14.43 -4.12
N LEU A 56 -10.72 -14.40 -5.23
CA LEU A 56 -11.79 -13.42 -5.46
C LEU A 56 -12.91 -13.55 -4.41
N TYR A 57 -13.34 -14.78 -4.11
CA TYR A 57 -14.37 -15.03 -3.08
C TYR A 57 -13.98 -14.46 -1.72
N TRP A 58 -12.78 -14.81 -1.24
CA TRP A 58 -12.31 -14.36 0.07
C TRP A 58 -12.01 -12.86 0.09
N GLY A 59 -11.41 -12.33 -0.97
CA GLY A 59 -11.15 -10.90 -1.11
C GLY A 59 -12.43 -10.07 -1.05
N MET A 60 -13.47 -10.45 -1.81
CA MET A 60 -14.78 -9.77 -1.76
C MET A 60 -15.45 -9.88 -0.39
N ARG A 61 -15.35 -11.04 0.27
CA ARG A 61 -15.93 -11.25 1.60
C ARG A 61 -15.24 -10.39 2.66
N ILE A 62 -13.91 -10.33 2.64
CA ILE A 62 -13.11 -9.51 3.56
C ILE A 62 -13.36 -8.02 3.30
N ALA A 63 -13.43 -7.58 2.04
CA ALA A 63 -13.77 -6.19 1.70
C ALA A 63 -15.19 -5.81 2.12
N THR A 64 -16.15 -6.74 2.07
CA THR A 64 -17.53 -6.45 2.50
C THR A 64 -17.66 -6.41 4.03
N ARG A 65 -16.85 -7.21 4.74
CA ARG A 65 -16.88 -7.36 6.20
C ARG A 65 -15.45 -7.51 6.75
N PRO A 66 -14.69 -6.41 6.89
CA PRO A 66 -13.30 -6.43 7.33
C PRO A 66 -13.19 -6.69 8.84
N SER A 67 -13.37 -7.95 9.25
CA SER A 67 -13.28 -8.39 10.64
C SER A 67 -12.25 -9.51 10.83
N GLU A 68 -11.67 -9.62 12.04
CA GLU A 68 -10.75 -10.71 12.38
C GLU A 68 -11.39 -12.09 12.17
N VAL A 69 -12.67 -12.23 12.53
CA VAL A 69 -13.46 -13.46 12.31
C VAL A 69 -13.49 -13.88 10.83
N THR A 70 -13.61 -12.92 9.91
CA THR A 70 -13.65 -13.21 8.46
C THR A 70 -12.26 -13.63 7.96
N VAL A 71 -11.21 -12.98 8.44
CA VAL A 71 -9.81 -13.30 8.10
C VAL A 71 -9.42 -14.68 8.65
N GLU A 72 -9.81 -15.01 9.88
CA GLU A 72 -9.62 -16.34 10.46
C GLU A 72 -10.38 -17.41 9.69
N SER A 73 -11.62 -17.12 9.28
CA SER A 73 -12.42 -18.05 8.46
C SER A 73 -11.74 -18.34 7.12
N CYS A 74 -11.13 -17.32 6.50
CA CYS A 74 -10.31 -17.48 5.30
C CYS A 74 -9.09 -18.36 5.59
N ALA A 75 -8.39 -18.12 6.70
CA ALA A 75 -7.20 -18.88 7.06
C ALA A 75 -7.51 -20.36 7.33
N ARG A 76 -8.61 -20.66 8.03
CA ARG A 76 -9.10 -22.04 8.25
C ARG A 76 -9.45 -22.70 6.92
N TRP A 77 -10.09 -21.97 6.01
CA TRP A 77 -10.39 -22.48 4.69
C TRP A 77 -9.12 -22.83 3.90
N ILE A 78 -8.09 -21.98 3.94
CA ILE A 78 -6.78 -22.26 3.33
C ILE A 78 -6.17 -23.54 3.93
N GLU A 79 -6.19 -23.69 5.24
CA GLU A 79 -5.67 -24.89 5.93
C GLU A 79 -6.37 -26.18 5.47
N ASP A 80 -7.69 -26.12 5.29
CA ASP A 80 -8.52 -27.28 4.93
C ASP A 80 -8.51 -27.61 3.42
N HIS A 81 -8.35 -26.60 2.55
CA HIS A 81 -8.59 -26.74 1.10
C HIS A 81 -7.36 -26.53 0.23
N VAL A 82 -6.23 -26.07 0.79
CA VAL A 82 -4.98 -25.85 0.04
C VAL A 82 -3.96 -26.91 0.44
N SER A 83 -3.44 -27.63 -0.57
CA SER A 83 -2.36 -28.60 -0.38
C SER A 83 -1.14 -27.94 0.27
N GLU A 84 -0.52 -28.63 1.22
CA GLU A 84 0.64 -28.08 1.94
C GLU A 84 1.83 -27.88 0.99
N THR A 85 2.10 -28.88 0.15
CA THR A 85 3.18 -28.86 -0.84
C THR A 85 2.72 -29.43 -2.18
N SER A 86 3.39 -29.03 -3.28
CA SER A 86 3.26 -29.67 -4.59
C SER A 86 4.01 -31.00 -4.62
N GLU A 87 3.86 -31.76 -5.70
CA GLU A 87 4.63 -33.00 -5.92
C GLU A 87 6.15 -32.77 -5.90
N ASP A 88 6.61 -31.59 -6.35
CA ASP A 88 8.03 -31.19 -6.34
C ASP A 88 8.50 -30.60 -5.00
N GLY A 89 7.65 -30.61 -3.97
CA GLY A 89 7.95 -30.04 -2.66
C GLY A 89 7.80 -28.52 -2.57
N TYR A 90 7.17 -27.88 -3.55
CA TYR A 90 6.91 -26.43 -3.53
C TYR A 90 5.85 -26.10 -2.47
N PRO A 91 6.06 -25.13 -1.57
CA PRO A 91 5.17 -24.88 -0.43
C PRO A 91 3.92 -24.05 -0.80
N ILE A 92 2.99 -24.67 -1.53
CA ILE A 92 1.77 -24.06 -2.09
C ILE A 92 1.00 -23.24 -1.05
N ARG A 93 0.68 -23.85 0.10
CA ARG A 93 -0.13 -23.21 1.15
C ARG A 93 0.51 -21.95 1.69
N ASP A 94 1.82 -21.98 1.91
CA ASP A 94 2.56 -20.83 2.41
C ASP A 94 2.56 -19.70 1.39
N VAL A 95 2.78 -19.99 0.11
CA VAL A 95 2.77 -18.99 -0.96
C VAL A 95 1.39 -18.34 -1.10
N ILE A 96 0.32 -19.13 -1.13
CA ILE A 96 -1.07 -18.61 -1.18
C ILE A 96 -1.37 -17.76 0.05
N SER A 97 -0.97 -18.22 1.25
CA SER A 97 -1.16 -17.47 2.49
C SER A 97 -0.44 -16.12 2.46
N GLU A 98 0.78 -16.08 1.95
CA GLU A 98 1.57 -14.85 1.82
C GLU A 98 0.96 -13.86 0.84
N ILE A 99 0.60 -14.32 -0.36
CA ILE A 99 -0.01 -13.47 -1.41
C ILE A 99 -1.34 -12.93 -0.91
N TRP A 100 -2.27 -13.80 -0.54
CA TRP A 100 -3.63 -13.40 -0.18
C TRP A 100 -3.67 -12.52 1.07
N ALA A 101 -2.90 -12.84 2.11
CA ALA A 101 -2.90 -12.04 3.34
C ALA A 101 -2.44 -10.59 3.07
N VAL A 102 -1.40 -10.41 2.25
CA VAL A 102 -0.91 -9.07 1.91
C VAL A 102 -1.87 -8.36 0.97
N ASP A 103 -2.34 -9.02 -0.10
CA ASP A 103 -3.21 -8.41 -1.09
C ASP A 103 -4.56 -7.97 -0.49
N PHE A 104 -5.18 -8.82 0.33
CA PHE A 104 -6.41 -8.48 1.03
C PHE A 104 -6.21 -7.31 2.00
N ALA A 105 -5.05 -7.23 2.64
CA ALA A 105 -4.73 -6.12 3.51
C ALA A 105 -4.58 -4.79 2.76
N PHE A 106 -4.00 -4.80 1.56
CA PHE A 106 -3.93 -3.63 0.69
C PHE A 106 -5.31 -3.25 0.12
N ALA A 107 -6.10 -4.24 -0.30
CA ALA A 107 -7.44 -4.02 -0.85
C ALA A 107 -8.37 -3.35 0.17
N THR A 108 -8.28 -3.73 1.44
CA THR A 108 -9.10 -3.18 2.52
C THR A 108 -8.43 -2.02 3.27
N ARG A 109 -7.34 -1.42 2.77
CA ARG A 109 -6.52 -0.48 3.56
C ARG A 109 -7.30 0.65 4.25
N HIS A 110 -8.37 1.14 3.61
CA HIS A 110 -9.20 2.25 4.10
C HIS A 110 -10.20 1.86 5.19
N GLU A 111 -10.39 0.57 5.42
CA GLU A 111 -11.32 0.06 6.42
C GLU A 111 -10.56 -0.19 7.72
N GLU A 112 -10.95 0.49 8.78
CA GLU A 112 -10.49 0.17 10.13
C GLU A 112 -11.17 -1.14 10.54
N CYS A 113 -10.39 -2.16 10.90
CA CYS A 113 -10.95 -3.33 11.57
C CYS A 113 -11.57 -2.82 12.88
N GLN A 114 -12.88 -2.99 13.04
CA GLN A 114 -13.56 -2.58 14.25
C GLN A 114 -12.95 -3.36 15.43
N GLU A 115 -12.34 -2.65 16.39
CA GLU A 115 -11.67 -3.23 17.56
C GLU A 115 -12.65 -3.99 18.50
N GLU A 116 -13.96 -3.80 18.30
CA GLU A 116 -15.00 -4.26 19.23
C GLU A 116 -15.21 -5.79 19.27
N ASP A 117 -14.77 -6.56 18.27
CA ASP A 117 -14.97 -8.02 18.23
C ASP A 117 -13.85 -8.84 18.93
N VAL A 118 -12.74 -8.22 19.32
CA VAL A 118 -11.56 -8.95 19.86
C VAL A 118 -11.78 -9.45 21.29
N SER A 119 -12.66 -8.78 22.05
CA SER A 119 -12.84 -9.05 23.48
C SER A 119 -13.71 -10.28 23.78
N GLN A 120 -14.58 -10.69 22.85
CA GLN A 120 -15.55 -11.77 23.08
C GLN A 120 -15.13 -13.12 22.47
N SER A 121 -14.20 -13.14 21.51
CA SER A 121 -13.74 -14.38 20.85
C SER A 121 -12.63 -15.12 21.65
N ALA A 122 -11.92 -14.42 22.53
CA ALA A 122 -10.69 -14.93 23.15
C ALA A 122 -10.90 -15.99 24.26
N THR A 123 -12.11 -16.17 24.80
CA THR A 123 -12.31 -17.03 26.00
C THR A 123 -12.67 -18.49 25.71
N ASP A 124 -13.12 -18.83 24.50
CA ASP A 124 -13.58 -20.20 24.18
C ASP A 124 -12.97 -20.81 22.90
N ALA A 125 -12.04 -20.10 22.23
CA ALA A 125 -11.44 -20.62 21.01
C ALA A 125 -10.47 -21.80 21.31
N PRO A 126 -10.63 -22.97 20.65
CA PRO A 126 -9.60 -24.00 20.67
C PRO A 126 -8.26 -23.41 20.24
N ARG A 127 -7.14 -23.93 20.76
CA ARG A 127 -5.78 -23.52 20.35
C ARG A 127 -5.73 -23.40 18.83
N GLU A 128 -5.65 -22.17 18.35
CA GLU A 128 -5.64 -21.89 16.91
C GLU A 128 -4.46 -22.60 16.27
N SER A 129 -4.65 -23.09 15.04
CA SER A 129 -3.57 -23.70 14.26
C SER A 129 -2.48 -22.66 13.99
N ARG A 130 -1.26 -23.13 13.81
CA ARG A 130 -0.11 -22.26 13.55
C ARG A 130 -0.30 -21.49 12.23
N GLU A 131 -0.98 -22.11 11.29
CA GLU A 131 -1.31 -21.66 9.94
C GLU A 131 -2.31 -20.50 10.00
N VAL A 132 -3.37 -20.65 10.81
CA VAL A 132 -4.34 -19.56 11.05
C VAL A 132 -3.65 -18.36 11.69
N LEU A 133 -2.85 -18.58 12.74
CA LEU A 133 -2.08 -17.52 13.40
C LEU A 133 -1.09 -16.84 12.44
N LYS A 134 -0.41 -17.60 11.57
CA LYS A 134 0.52 -17.05 10.57
C LYS A 134 -0.23 -16.15 9.58
N PHE A 135 -1.34 -16.62 9.00
CA PHE A 135 -2.11 -15.86 8.02
C PHE A 135 -2.69 -14.58 8.60
N THR A 136 -3.35 -14.64 9.77
CA THR A 136 -3.94 -13.45 10.43
C THR A 136 -2.86 -12.43 10.78
N SER A 137 -1.67 -12.90 11.17
CA SER A 137 -0.54 -12.03 11.47
C SER A 137 0.06 -11.37 10.23
N LEU A 138 0.17 -12.11 9.11
CA LEU A 138 0.58 -11.54 7.83
C LEU A 138 -0.42 -10.49 7.34
N TYR A 139 -1.72 -10.77 7.46
CA TYR A 139 -2.77 -9.82 7.10
C TYR A 139 -2.66 -8.53 7.93
N LYS A 140 -2.50 -8.66 9.26
CA LYS A 140 -2.31 -7.51 10.15
C LYS A 140 -1.05 -6.71 9.83
N ALA A 141 0.07 -7.39 9.54
CA ALA A 141 1.29 -6.73 9.10
C ALA A 141 1.09 -6.00 7.75
N GLY A 142 0.41 -6.64 6.80
CA GLY A 142 -0.01 -6.05 5.53
C GLY A 142 -0.87 -4.81 5.73
N LYS A 143 -1.80 -4.81 6.72
CA LYS A 143 -2.68 -3.66 7.00
C LYS A 143 -1.90 -2.48 7.54
N LEU A 144 -0.94 -2.73 8.42
CA LEU A 144 -0.04 -1.71 8.94
C LEU A 144 0.84 -1.13 7.83
N LEU A 145 1.34 -1.99 6.92
CA LEU A 145 2.09 -1.57 5.75
C LEU A 145 1.25 -0.70 4.79
N ALA A 146 0.06 -1.17 4.41
CA ALA A 146 -0.83 -0.49 3.47
C ALA A 146 -1.34 0.86 4.00
N ASN A 147 -1.40 1.03 5.33
CA ASN A 147 -1.73 2.28 6.00
C ASN A 147 -0.52 3.14 6.37
N HIS A 148 0.69 2.77 5.91
CA HIS A 148 1.94 3.48 6.18
C HIS A 148 2.24 3.65 7.70
N LYS A 149 1.76 2.73 8.54
CA LYS A 149 1.97 2.71 10.00
C LYS A 149 3.28 1.97 10.35
N TYR A 150 4.41 2.46 9.83
CA TYR A 150 5.70 1.74 9.87
C TYR A 150 6.25 1.49 11.28
N ALA A 151 6.07 2.43 12.22
CA ALA A 151 6.50 2.24 13.61
C ALA A 151 5.72 1.09 14.29
N SER A 152 4.40 1.06 14.13
CA SER A 152 3.54 -0.01 14.62
C SER A 152 3.82 -1.34 13.92
N LEU A 153 4.12 -1.32 12.61
CA LEU A 153 4.55 -2.50 11.87
C LEU A 153 5.83 -3.11 12.46
N GLN A 154 6.83 -2.28 12.74
CA GLN A 154 8.09 -2.73 13.32
C GLN A 154 7.89 -3.35 14.72
N GLU A 155 7.11 -2.70 15.58
CA GLU A 155 6.77 -3.21 16.92
C GLU A 155 6.02 -4.55 16.84
N PHE A 156 4.97 -4.61 16.01
CA PHE A 156 4.16 -5.81 15.80
C PHE A 156 5.00 -6.99 15.30
N LEU A 157 5.87 -6.78 14.31
CA LEU A 157 6.76 -7.81 13.78
C LEU A 157 7.82 -8.26 14.80
N GLY A 158 8.21 -7.41 15.75
CA GLY A 158 9.10 -7.78 16.86
C GLY A 158 8.44 -8.74 17.86
N GLN A 159 7.13 -8.59 18.08
CA GLN A 159 6.35 -9.39 19.03
C GLN A 159 5.77 -10.67 18.41
N SER A 160 5.56 -10.70 17.09
CA SER A 160 4.95 -11.82 16.37
C SER A 160 5.87 -13.04 16.25
N VAL A 161 5.69 -14.05 17.11
CA VAL A 161 6.51 -15.28 17.15
C VAL A 161 6.31 -16.14 15.90
N GLN A 162 5.07 -16.24 15.43
CA GLN A 162 4.62 -16.98 14.25
C GLN A 162 5.26 -16.49 12.93
N LEU A 163 5.73 -15.24 12.90
CA LEU A 163 6.40 -14.64 11.73
C LEU A 163 7.94 -14.65 11.85
N ARG A 164 8.50 -15.33 12.85
CA ARG A 164 9.96 -15.42 12.98
C ARG A 164 10.55 -16.36 11.94
N GLY A 165 11.59 -15.89 11.27
CA GLY A 165 12.34 -16.68 10.30
C GLY A 165 11.73 -16.79 8.90
N SER A 166 10.62 -16.12 8.59
CA SER A 166 10.13 -16.07 7.20
C SER A 166 10.80 -14.96 6.40
N ALA A 167 11.04 -15.22 5.10
CA ALA A 167 11.56 -14.23 4.15
C ALA A 167 10.65 -13.00 4.09
N LEU A 168 9.33 -13.21 4.00
CA LEU A 168 8.36 -12.12 3.95
C LEU A 168 8.38 -11.25 5.21
N ALA A 169 8.51 -11.83 6.40
CA ALA A 169 8.59 -11.04 7.62
C ALA A 169 9.89 -10.24 7.72
N ALA A 170 11.01 -10.78 7.23
CA ALA A 170 12.25 -10.03 7.11
C ALA A 170 12.10 -8.86 6.11
N ALA A 171 11.46 -9.09 4.96
CA ALA A 171 11.16 -8.06 3.97
C ALA A 171 10.27 -6.94 4.55
N LEU A 172 9.19 -7.30 5.25
CA LEU A 172 8.31 -6.34 5.92
C LEU A 172 9.05 -5.52 7.00
N ARG A 173 9.98 -6.15 7.73
CA ARG A 173 10.85 -5.43 8.68
C ARG A 173 11.78 -4.47 7.95
N ALA A 174 12.33 -4.85 6.79
CA ALA A 174 13.15 -3.96 5.97
C ALA A 174 12.35 -2.74 5.50
N VAL A 175 11.12 -2.92 4.99
CA VAL A 175 10.23 -1.80 4.63
C VAL A 175 9.98 -0.87 5.82
N ALA A 176 9.63 -1.45 6.97
CA ALA A 176 9.38 -0.67 8.19
C ALA A 176 10.62 0.11 8.63
N ALA A 177 11.81 -0.50 8.54
CA ALA A 177 13.08 0.13 8.89
C ALA A 177 13.45 1.27 7.93
N TYR A 178 13.34 1.08 6.61
CA TYR A 178 13.63 2.13 5.62
C TYR A 178 12.75 3.37 5.78
N ARG A 179 11.54 3.20 6.32
CA ARG A 179 10.55 4.28 6.51
C ARG A 179 10.46 4.79 7.95
N SER A 180 11.16 4.16 8.88
CA SER A 180 11.19 4.54 10.28
C SER A 180 12.22 5.65 10.50
N ARG A 181 11.83 6.71 11.21
CA ARG A 181 12.78 7.76 11.63
C ARG A 181 13.82 7.27 12.65
N ASN A 182 13.57 6.11 13.25
CA ASN A 182 14.38 5.57 14.33
C ASN A 182 15.40 4.52 13.85
N ALA A 183 15.36 4.14 12.56
CA ALA A 183 16.26 3.15 11.99
C ALA A 183 17.20 3.81 10.97
N THR A 184 18.43 3.31 10.89
CA THR A 184 19.40 3.74 9.87
C THR A 184 19.17 2.96 8.57
N SER A 185 19.50 3.57 7.44
CA SER A 185 19.49 2.88 6.13
C SER A 185 20.38 1.64 6.14
N SER A 186 21.50 1.67 6.87
CA SER A 186 22.37 0.51 7.06
C SER A 186 21.66 -0.65 7.78
N HIS A 187 20.89 -0.38 8.84
CA HIS A 187 20.12 -1.44 9.51
C HIS A 187 19.03 -2.02 8.61
N ALA A 188 18.34 -1.16 7.84
CA ALA A 188 17.34 -1.59 6.87
C ALA A 188 17.96 -2.45 5.76
N GLY A 189 19.18 -2.11 5.30
CA GLY A 189 19.95 -2.90 4.35
C GLY A 189 20.25 -4.32 4.85
N VAL A 190 20.66 -4.48 6.11
CA VAL A 190 20.90 -5.82 6.70
C VAL A 190 19.63 -6.68 6.72
N LEU A 191 18.48 -6.08 7.03
CA LEU A 191 17.19 -6.78 7.00
C LEU A 191 16.76 -7.15 5.58
N LEU A 192 17.04 -6.27 4.62
CA LEU A 192 16.81 -6.53 3.19
C LEU A 192 17.66 -7.69 2.71
N ASP A 193 18.97 -7.69 3.02
CA ASP A 193 19.89 -8.77 2.64
C ASP A 193 19.45 -10.12 3.24
N LEU A 194 18.98 -10.11 4.49
CA LEU A 194 18.46 -11.31 5.14
C LEU A 194 17.22 -11.86 4.41
N ALA A 195 16.32 -10.99 3.97
CA ALA A 195 15.12 -11.38 3.24
C ALA A 195 15.45 -11.84 1.81
N TRP A 196 16.32 -11.11 1.12
CA TRP A 196 16.71 -11.38 -0.26
C TRP A 196 17.47 -12.69 -0.41
N ASN A 197 18.37 -13.00 0.53
CA ASN A 197 19.17 -14.22 0.49
C ASN A 197 18.52 -15.40 1.22
N HIS A 198 17.23 -15.31 1.57
CA HIS A 198 16.54 -16.38 2.26
C HIS A 198 16.30 -17.58 1.34
N ALA A 199 16.62 -18.79 1.81
CA ALA A 199 16.52 -20.02 0.99
C ALA A 199 15.10 -20.34 0.51
N GLN A 200 14.09 -19.87 1.24
CA GLN A 200 12.66 -20.03 0.92
C GLN A 200 12.04 -18.70 0.45
N ARG A 201 12.79 -17.85 -0.26
CA ARG A 201 12.27 -16.60 -0.83
C ARG A 201 11.17 -16.91 -1.85
N THR A 202 9.98 -16.35 -1.63
CA THR A 202 8.83 -16.42 -2.53
C THR A 202 8.75 -15.16 -3.39
N ALA A 203 8.02 -15.20 -4.51
CA ALA A 203 7.74 -14.00 -5.31
C ALA A 203 7.14 -12.85 -4.48
N GLN A 204 6.27 -13.16 -3.52
CA GLN A 204 5.68 -12.14 -2.64
C GLN A 204 6.73 -11.50 -1.72
N SER A 205 7.62 -12.29 -1.13
CA SER A 205 8.72 -11.74 -0.32
C SER A 205 9.70 -10.91 -1.16
N THR A 206 9.98 -11.31 -2.41
CA THR A 206 10.77 -10.55 -3.38
C THR A 206 10.10 -9.22 -3.70
N HIS A 207 8.79 -9.23 -3.99
CA HIS A 207 8.02 -8.01 -4.23
C HIS A 207 8.12 -7.04 -3.05
N VAL A 208 7.96 -7.53 -1.82
CA VAL A 208 8.09 -6.68 -0.63
C VAL A 208 9.52 -6.15 -0.44
N CYS A 209 10.55 -6.90 -0.82
CA CYS A 209 11.94 -6.41 -0.83
C CYS A 209 12.14 -5.26 -1.82
N LEU A 210 11.64 -5.41 -3.05
CA LEU A 210 11.69 -4.35 -4.07
C LEU A 210 10.92 -3.11 -3.62
N LEU A 211 9.75 -3.30 -3.02
CA LEU A 211 8.96 -2.23 -2.41
C LEU A 211 9.75 -1.51 -1.29
N ALA A 212 10.51 -2.25 -0.47
CA ALA A 212 11.33 -1.67 0.60
C ALA A 212 12.36 -0.68 0.05
N VAL A 213 13.06 -1.05 -1.03
CA VAL A 213 14.04 -0.21 -1.70
C VAL A 213 13.35 0.95 -2.42
N ALA A 214 12.26 0.70 -3.14
CA ALA A 214 11.54 1.71 -3.91
C ALA A 214 10.93 2.82 -3.03
N GLU A 215 10.45 2.46 -1.84
CA GLU A 215 9.86 3.39 -0.88
C GLU A 215 10.89 4.02 0.07
N ALA A 216 12.14 3.55 0.12
CA ALA A 216 13.14 4.12 1.02
C ALA A 216 13.34 5.63 0.79
N ASP A 217 13.70 6.36 1.86
CA ASP A 217 14.22 7.71 1.70
C ASP A 217 15.47 7.67 0.80
N PRO A 218 15.68 8.66 -0.10
CA PRO A 218 16.75 8.59 -1.07
C PRO A 218 18.13 8.34 -0.44
N PHE A 219 18.84 7.34 -0.96
CA PHE A 219 20.19 7.00 -0.54
C PHE A 219 21.08 6.72 -1.76
N GLU A 220 22.39 6.73 -1.53
CA GLU A 220 23.38 6.50 -2.58
C GLU A 220 23.18 5.13 -3.23
N ARG A 221 23.16 5.09 -4.56
CA ARG A 221 22.93 3.87 -5.36
C ARG A 221 21.55 3.20 -5.21
N GLN A 222 20.53 3.91 -4.72
CA GLN A 222 19.17 3.35 -4.61
C GLN A 222 18.62 2.84 -5.95
N GLY A 223 18.82 3.59 -7.04
CA GLY A 223 18.32 3.23 -8.37
C GLY A 223 19.03 1.98 -8.92
N GLU A 224 20.35 1.93 -8.79
CA GLU A 224 21.20 0.82 -9.24
C GLU A 224 20.85 -0.46 -8.47
N LEU A 225 20.74 -0.38 -7.14
CA LEU A 225 20.34 -1.52 -6.31
C LEU A 225 18.96 -2.05 -6.71
N LEU A 226 17.99 -1.16 -6.94
CA LEU A 226 16.67 -1.57 -7.35
C LEU A 226 16.66 -2.20 -8.75
N CYS A 227 17.47 -1.69 -9.68
CA CYS A 227 17.63 -2.32 -11.00
C CYS A 227 18.20 -3.73 -10.88
N GLU A 228 19.33 -3.88 -10.16
CA GLU A 228 20.01 -5.18 -9.97
C GLU A 228 19.04 -6.22 -9.37
N MET A 229 18.30 -5.85 -8.33
CA MET A 229 17.34 -6.73 -7.68
C MET A 229 16.11 -7.04 -8.55
N ALA A 230 15.56 -6.03 -9.24
CA ALA A 230 14.37 -6.23 -10.05
C ALA A 230 14.67 -7.03 -11.32
N ASP A 231 15.86 -6.87 -11.91
CA ASP A 231 16.32 -7.67 -13.04
C ASP A 231 16.44 -9.15 -12.65
N GLU A 232 17.09 -9.47 -11.52
CA GLU A 232 17.13 -10.84 -10.96
C GLU A 232 15.72 -11.41 -10.73
N ALA A 233 14.79 -10.58 -10.23
CA ALA A 233 13.41 -11.00 -10.02
C ALA A 233 12.65 -11.28 -11.32
N VAL A 234 12.87 -10.50 -12.38
CA VAL A 234 12.29 -10.73 -13.72
C VAL A 234 12.84 -12.00 -14.36
N GLU A 235 14.14 -12.26 -14.20
CA GLU A 235 14.74 -13.52 -14.67
C GLU A 235 14.14 -14.74 -13.96
N GLN A 236 13.89 -14.62 -12.65
CA GLN A 236 13.38 -15.72 -11.83
C GLN A 236 11.86 -15.94 -12.01
N TRP A 237 11.08 -14.88 -12.22
CA TRP A 237 9.61 -14.90 -12.33
C TRP A 237 9.13 -13.97 -13.46
N PRO A 238 9.38 -14.34 -14.73
CA PRO A 238 9.09 -13.50 -15.89
C PRO A 238 7.58 -13.20 -16.08
N GLU A 239 6.71 -14.00 -15.48
CA GLU A 239 5.26 -13.84 -15.53
C GLU A 239 4.72 -12.72 -14.62
N ILE A 240 5.53 -12.22 -13.68
CA ILE A 240 5.10 -11.22 -12.69
C ILE A 240 5.45 -9.81 -13.20
N SER A 241 4.45 -9.16 -13.82
CA SER A 241 4.58 -7.82 -14.41
C SER A 241 5.03 -6.73 -13.43
N GLU A 242 4.77 -6.93 -12.12
CA GLU A 242 5.15 -6.04 -11.04
C GLU A 242 6.66 -5.92 -10.90
N PHE A 243 7.43 -6.97 -11.26
CA PHE A 243 8.90 -6.90 -11.24
C PHE A 243 9.43 -6.02 -12.36
N LEU A 244 8.83 -6.07 -13.55
CA LEU A 244 9.13 -5.12 -14.63
C LEU A 244 8.78 -3.68 -14.24
N TYR A 245 7.72 -3.47 -13.46
CA TYR A 245 7.40 -2.16 -12.91
C TYR A 245 8.48 -1.65 -11.95
N HIS A 246 8.96 -2.48 -11.03
CA HIS A 246 10.05 -2.10 -10.13
C HIS A 246 11.36 -1.83 -10.87
N LEU A 247 11.67 -2.62 -11.91
CA LEU A 247 12.82 -2.39 -12.78
C LEU A 247 12.70 -1.04 -13.51
N ALA A 248 11.53 -0.75 -14.09
CA ALA A 248 11.27 0.54 -14.71
C ALA A 248 11.42 1.71 -13.72
N TYR A 249 10.99 1.52 -12.47
CA TYR A 249 11.15 2.52 -11.42
C TYR A 249 12.61 2.75 -11.05
N GLY A 250 13.42 1.69 -10.96
CA GLY A 250 14.88 1.76 -10.77
C GLY A 250 15.56 2.51 -11.91
N LEU A 251 15.29 2.12 -13.16
CA LEU A 251 15.83 2.74 -14.37
C LEU A 251 15.49 4.24 -14.44
N ARG A 252 14.27 4.61 -14.04
CA ARG A 252 13.86 6.00 -13.91
C ARG A 252 14.71 6.77 -12.89
N ILE A 253 15.02 6.18 -11.74
CA ILE A 253 15.89 6.82 -10.72
C ILE A 253 17.31 7.04 -11.30
N CYS A 254 17.80 6.09 -12.09
CA CYS A 254 19.09 6.19 -12.80
C CYS A 254 19.06 7.18 -13.99
N GLY A 255 17.89 7.67 -14.40
CA GLY A 255 17.73 8.56 -15.56
C GLY A 255 17.66 7.83 -16.91
N GLU A 256 17.54 6.50 -16.91
CA GLU A 256 17.44 5.64 -18.10
C GLU A 256 15.99 5.56 -18.61
N TYR A 257 15.44 6.71 -19.02
CA TYR A 257 14.01 6.84 -19.34
C TYR A 257 13.52 5.94 -20.48
N ASP A 258 14.34 5.75 -21.53
CA ASP A 258 13.96 4.93 -22.69
C ASP A 258 13.80 3.46 -22.28
N GLN A 259 14.74 2.94 -21.49
CA GLN A 259 14.69 1.57 -20.96
C GLN A 259 13.51 1.41 -19.99
N ALA A 260 13.28 2.39 -19.11
CA ALA A 260 12.16 2.38 -18.19
C ALA A 260 10.80 2.30 -18.92
N ILE A 261 10.63 3.05 -20.01
CA ILE A 261 9.41 2.99 -20.84
C ILE A 261 9.27 1.61 -21.49
N ALA A 262 10.35 1.03 -22.02
CA ALA A 262 10.32 -0.30 -22.63
C ALA A 262 9.93 -1.39 -21.61
N CYS A 263 10.42 -1.30 -20.37
CA CYS A 263 10.00 -2.20 -19.29
C CYS A 263 8.50 -2.07 -18.99
N LEU A 264 7.96 -0.85 -18.93
CA LEU A 264 6.51 -0.65 -18.70
C LEU A 264 5.66 -1.13 -19.89
N ASP A 265 6.12 -0.92 -21.13
CA ASP A 265 5.45 -1.44 -22.32
C ASP A 265 5.41 -2.98 -22.29
N SER A 266 6.51 -3.60 -21.87
CA SER A 266 6.59 -5.06 -21.70
C SER A 266 5.66 -5.54 -20.59
N ALA A 267 5.64 -4.85 -19.43
CA ALA A 267 4.76 -5.17 -18.31
C ALA A 267 3.28 -5.09 -18.70
N LEU A 268 2.89 -4.06 -19.46
CA LEU A 268 1.53 -3.88 -19.98
C LEU A 268 1.16 -4.95 -21.01
N ALA A 269 2.13 -5.38 -21.84
CA ALA A 269 1.92 -6.44 -22.82
C ALA A 269 1.80 -7.83 -22.16
N SER A 270 2.55 -8.10 -21.09
CA SER A 270 2.50 -9.34 -20.33
C SER A 270 1.35 -9.40 -19.33
N SER A 271 0.89 -8.24 -18.85
CA SER A 271 -0.28 -8.18 -17.97
C SER A 271 -1.51 -8.55 -18.80
N ASN A 272 -1.87 -9.83 -18.80
CA ASN A 272 -3.15 -10.34 -19.33
C ASN A 272 -4.36 -9.82 -18.53
N VAL A 273 -4.10 -8.92 -17.59
CA VAL A 273 -5.05 -8.31 -16.71
C VAL A 273 -5.94 -7.37 -17.52
N SER A 274 -7.25 -7.50 -17.29
CA SER A 274 -8.27 -6.59 -17.80
C SER A 274 -7.78 -5.13 -17.75
N GLU A 275 -8.08 -4.36 -18.81
CA GLU A 275 -7.76 -2.92 -18.95
C GLU A 275 -8.19 -2.08 -17.72
N PHE A 276 -9.04 -2.65 -16.87
CA PHE A 276 -9.59 -2.07 -15.65
C PHE A 276 -8.93 -2.51 -14.34
N SER A 277 -7.82 -3.26 -14.36
CA SER A 277 -7.12 -3.57 -13.09
C SER A 277 -6.42 -2.34 -12.51
N PRO A 278 -6.44 -2.18 -11.17
CA PRO A 278 -5.67 -1.15 -10.48
C PRO A 278 -4.19 -1.13 -10.86
N ILE A 279 -3.59 -2.30 -11.12
CA ILE A 279 -2.18 -2.43 -11.51
C ILE A 279 -1.98 -1.90 -12.93
N SER A 280 -2.80 -2.32 -13.89
CA SER A 280 -2.74 -1.82 -15.27
C SER A 280 -2.93 -0.29 -15.33
N THR A 281 -3.87 0.23 -14.54
CA THR A 281 -4.06 1.69 -14.39
C THR A 281 -2.80 2.36 -13.83
N ALA A 282 -2.19 1.78 -12.79
CA ALA A 282 -0.96 2.30 -12.21
C ALA A 282 0.23 2.26 -13.19
N LEU A 283 0.34 1.20 -14.00
CA LEU A 283 1.33 1.05 -15.06
C LEU A 283 1.15 2.12 -16.15
N CYS A 284 -0.07 2.29 -16.67
CA CYS A 284 -0.41 3.32 -17.65
C CYS A 284 -0.09 4.74 -17.13
N VAL A 285 -0.53 5.07 -15.92
CA VAL A 285 -0.25 6.38 -15.29
C VAL A 285 1.26 6.59 -15.11
N SER A 286 2.00 5.54 -14.75
CA SER A 286 3.46 5.62 -14.58
C SER A 286 4.16 5.83 -15.91
N ARG A 287 3.70 5.15 -16.97
CA ARG A 287 4.21 5.29 -18.34
C ARG A 287 4.00 6.69 -18.90
N GLU A 288 2.80 7.26 -18.75
CA GLU A 288 2.51 8.62 -19.18
C GLU A 288 3.43 9.64 -18.49
N LYS A 289 3.59 9.52 -17.17
CA LYS A 289 4.50 10.37 -16.39
C LYS A 289 5.96 10.23 -16.84
N LEU A 290 6.38 9.03 -17.25
CA LEU A 290 7.73 8.82 -17.80
C LEU A 290 7.90 9.48 -19.17
N LEU A 291 6.92 9.39 -20.05
CA LEU A 291 6.95 10.04 -21.36
C LEU A 291 7.03 11.57 -21.24
N GLU A 292 6.23 12.16 -20.35
CA GLU A 292 6.28 13.60 -20.06
C GLU A 292 7.68 14.00 -19.55
N ARG A 293 8.25 13.24 -18.60
CA ARG A 293 9.59 13.50 -18.07
C ARG A 293 10.69 13.37 -19.12
N ARG A 294 10.61 12.35 -19.96
CA ARG A 294 11.54 12.15 -21.08
C ARG A 294 11.52 13.35 -22.02
N GLN A 295 10.33 13.87 -22.34
CA GLN A 295 10.19 15.06 -23.19
C GLN A 295 10.84 16.29 -22.53
N LEU A 296 10.56 16.53 -21.25
CA LEU A 296 11.18 17.63 -20.49
C LEU A 296 12.71 17.49 -20.45
N TYR A 297 13.23 16.27 -20.30
CA TYR A 297 14.66 16.00 -20.33
C TYR A 297 15.27 16.35 -21.71
N CYS A 298 14.61 15.94 -22.80
CA CYS A 298 15.04 16.28 -24.16
C CYS A 298 15.04 17.80 -24.40
N GLU A 299 14.00 18.50 -23.97
CA GLU A 299 13.90 19.96 -24.09
C GLU A 299 14.98 20.69 -23.26
N GLN A 300 15.28 20.19 -22.06
CA GLN A 300 16.36 20.73 -21.22
C GLN A 300 17.73 20.50 -21.83
N PHE A 301 17.98 19.29 -22.35
CA PHE A 301 19.21 18.96 -23.04
C PHE A 301 19.42 19.84 -24.29
N GLN A 302 18.37 20.01 -25.10
CA GLN A 302 18.40 20.87 -26.29
C GLN A 302 18.59 22.36 -25.95
N SER A 303 18.05 22.82 -24.82
CA SER A 303 18.20 24.22 -24.38
C SER A 303 19.54 24.53 -23.69
N GLY A 304 20.43 23.53 -23.53
CA GLY A 304 21.74 23.70 -22.88
C GLY A 304 21.65 24.12 -21.42
N ARG A 305 20.48 23.97 -20.79
CA ARG A 305 20.29 24.31 -19.38
C ARG A 305 20.92 23.20 -18.53
N PRO A 306 21.69 23.54 -17.48
CA PRO A 306 22.24 22.53 -16.59
C PRO A 306 21.08 21.74 -15.99
N LEU A 307 21.19 20.42 -16.09
CA LEU A 307 20.19 19.48 -15.60
C LEU A 307 20.03 19.71 -14.09
N ARG A 308 18.91 20.31 -13.68
CA ARG A 308 18.56 20.38 -12.27
C ARG A 308 18.25 18.95 -11.84
N ARG A 309 19.20 18.28 -11.18
CA ARG A 309 19.02 16.90 -10.70
C ARG A 309 17.71 16.78 -9.92
N ASP A 310 16.91 15.78 -10.28
CA ASP A 310 15.57 15.46 -9.77
C ASP A 310 15.48 15.28 -8.24
N VAL A 311 16.61 15.16 -7.55
CA VAL A 311 16.71 15.23 -6.07
C VAL A 311 15.99 16.48 -5.55
N ASP A 312 16.08 17.60 -6.28
CA ASP A 312 15.49 18.87 -5.90
C ASP A 312 13.95 18.87 -6.02
N LEU A 313 13.35 18.05 -6.89
CA LEU A 313 11.89 17.98 -7.06
C LEU A 313 11.23 17.10 -5.99
N GLY A 314 11.86 15.99 -5.61
CA GLY A 314 11.42 15.19 -4.46
C GLY A 314 11.51 15.96 -3.15
N GLU A 315 12.63 16.70 -2.94
CA GLU A 315 12.75 17.63 -1.83
C GLU A 315 11.74 18.79 -1.93
N SER A 316 11.52 19.35 -3.12
CA SER A 316 10.56 20.44 -3.30
C SER A 316 9.13 19.99 -3.04
N TYR A 317 8.76 18.76 -3.43
CA TYR A 317 7.45 18.18 -3.14
C TYR A 317 7.30 17.85 -1.65
N LYS A 318 8.32 17.25 -1.00
CA LYS A 318 8.33 17.04 0.46
C LYS A 318 8.24 18.38 1.21
N LYS A 319 8.99 19.40 0.80
CA LYS A 319 8.94 20.77 1.36
C LYS A 319 7.58 21.43 1.09
N ALA A 320 6.99 21.25 -0.09
CA ALA A 320 5.66 21.78 -0.42
C ALA A 320 4.55 21.10 0.39
N LYS A 321 4.60 19.77 0.52
CA LYS A 321 3.68 18.99 1.36
C LYS A 321 3.80 19.43 2.81
N HIS A 322 5.01 19.54 3.36
CA HIS A 322 5.22 19.98 4.73
C HIS A 322 4.71 21.42 4.95
N ARG A 323 4.91 22.32 3.98
CA ARG A 323 4.33 23.67 4.02
C ARG A 323 2.80 23.64 3.98
N MET A 324 2.19 22.83 3.13
CA MET A 324 0.73 22.70 3.07
C MET A 324 0.17 22.11 4.37
N THR A 325 0.82 21.10 4.95
CA THR A 325 0.39 20.52 6.23
C THR A 325 0.51 21.53 7.36
N LEU A 326 1.58 22.33 7.40
CA LEU A 326 1.76 23.39 8.39
C LEU A 326 0.70 24.49 8.23
N VAL A 327 0.42 24.92 7.00
CA VAL A 327 -0.63 25.90 6.70
C VAL A 327 -2.02 25.38 7.08
N ALA A 328 -2.32 24.11 6.77
CA ALA A 328 -3.58 23.47 7.16
C ALA A 328 -3.71 23.38 8.68
N LEU A 329 -2.65 22.98 9.39
CA LEU A 329 -2.63 22.93 10.85
C LEU A 329 -2.85 24.32 11.47
N CYS A 330 -2.17 25.35 10.94
CA CYS A 330 -2.37 26.73 11.36
C CYS A 330 -3.82 27.19 11.13
N ALA A 331 -4.39 26.89 9.95
CA ALA A 331 -5.78 27.23 9.64
C ALA A 331 -6.78 26.55 10.58
N VAL A 332 -6.61 25.25 10.86
CA VAL A 332 -7.44 24.50 11.80
C VAL A 332 -7.30 25.06 13.22
N SER A 333 -6.08 25.35 13.66
CA SER A 333 -5.85 25.95 14.99
C SER A 333 -6.49 27.33 15.14
N ALA A 334 -6.42 28.17 14.10
CA ALA A 334 -7.06 29.48 14.08
C ALA A 334 -8.59 29.36 14.11
N PHE A 335 -9.15 28.36 13.41
CA PHE A 335 -10.57 28.06 13.43
C PHE A 335 -11.06 27.58 14.81
N ILE A 336 -10.30 26.72 15.49
CA ILE A 336 -10.62 26.27 16.85
C ILE A 336 -10.59 27.45 17.82
N LEU A 337 -9.55 28.29 17.75
CA LEU A 337 -9.47 29.51 18.58
C LEU A 337 -10.64 30.45 18.31
N PHE A 338 -11.05 30.60 17.05
CA PHE A 338 -12.24 31.38 16.68
C PHE A 338 -13.52 30.81 17.30
N ALA A 339 -13.76 29.50 17.17
CA ALA A 339 -14.95 28.85 17.72
C ALA A 339 -15.04 29.00 19.25
N VAL A 340 -13.91 28.79 19.95
CA VAL A 340 -13.83 28.99 21.41
C VAL A 340 -14.07 30.44 21.78
N PHE A 341 -13.50 31.39 21.04
CA PHE A 341 -13.68 32.81 21.27
C PHE A 341 -15.15 33.26 21.09
N VAL A 342 -15.80 32.80 20.01
CA VAL A 342 -17.22 33.04 19.74
C VAL A 342 -18.10 32.47 20.86
N GLN A 343 -17.84 31.25 21.32
CA GLN A 343 -18.60 30.64 22.43
C GLN A 343 -18.43 31.36 23.76
N ILE A 344 -17.24 31.91 24.05
CA ILE A 344 -16.98 32.66 25.29
C ILE A 344 -17.63 34.06 25.26
N LEU A 345 -17.72 34.68 24.08
CA LEU A 345 -18.16 36.07 23.96
C LEU A 345 -19.64 36.25 23.64
N LEU A 346 -20.27 35.34 22.88
CA LEU A 346 -21.71 35.42 22.61
C LEU A 346 -22.58 35.51 23.87
N PRO A 347 -22.32 34.73 24.94
CA PRO A 347 -23.12 34.76 26.16
C PRO A 347 -22.95 36.05 26.98
N ARG A 348 -21.90 36.85 26.71
CA ARG A 348 -21.62 38.09 27.43
C ARG A 348 -22.24 39.33 26.79
N ALA A 349 -23.01 39.17 25.69
CA ALA A 349 -23.78 40.27 25.15
C ALA A 349 -24.81 40.74 26.20
N PRO A 350 -24.80 42.03 26.59
CA PRO A 350 -25.73 42.52 27.60
C PRO A 350 -27.16 42.35 27.10
N ILE A 351 -28.01 41.75 27.95
CA ILE A 351 -29.43 41.54 27.66
C ILE A 351 -30.06 42.93 27.48
N GLY A 352 -30.36 43.29 26.23
CA GLY A 352 -30.88 44.62 25.84
C GLY A 352 -30.02 45.42 24.86
N ALA A 353 -28.88 44.90 24.38
CA ALA A 353 -28.07 45.57 23.37
C ALA A 353 -28.86 45.83 22.08
N SER A 354 -28.66 47.01 21.48
CA SER A 354 -29.25 47.32 20.18
C SER A 354 -28.62 46.46 19.07
N LEU A 355 -29.39 46.18 18.01
CA LEU A 355 -28.94 45.35 16.91
C LEU A 355 -27.68 45.94 16.22
N SER A 356 -27.54 47.27 16.22
CA SER A 356 -26.36 47.96 15.70
C SER A 356 -25.11 47.78 16.55
N GLU A 357 -25.22 47.75 17.88
CA GLU A 357 -24.07 47.49 18.77
C GLU A 357 -23.57 46.06 18.64
N THR A 358 -24.52 45.13 18.51
CA THR A 358 -24.22 43.71 18.26
C THR A 358 -23.51 43.54 16.92
N LEU A 359 -24.02 44.20 15.87
CA LEU A 359 -23.39 44.17 14.54
C LEU A 359 -21.99 44.79 14.56
N GLY A 360 -21.82 45.92 15.27
CA GLY A 360 -20.53 46.60 15.42
C GLY A 360 -19.48 45.74 16.12
N LEU A 361 -19.87 45.03 17.18
CA LEU A 361 -19.02 44.05 17.86
C LEU A 361 -18.61 42.92 16.92
N VAL A 362 -19.56 42.32 16.19
CA VAL A 362 -19.27 41.24 15.23
C VAL A 362 -18.31 41.70 14.14
N VAL A 363 -18.52 42.87 13.56
CA VAL A 363 -17.64 43.43 12.52
C VAL A 363 -16.26 43.75 13.10
N GLY A 364 -16.19 44.37 14.28
CA GLY A 364 -14.93 44.69 14.96
C GLY A 364 -14.11 43.45 15.28
N TYR A 365 -14.75 42.40 15.81
CA TYR A 365 -14.07 41.13 16.07
C TYR A 365 -13.65 40.42 14.79
N GLY A 366 -14.50 40.42 13.76
CA GLY A 366 -14.16 39.90 12.44
C GLY A 366 -12.89 40.55 11.88
N ALA A 367 -12.76 41.88 12.00
CA ALA A 367 -11.58 42.61 11.58
C ALA A 367 -10.32 42.22 12.36
N VAL A 368 -10.42 42.04 13.69
CA VAL A 368 -9.28 41.59 14.53
C VAL A 368 -8.82 40.18 14.14
N LEU A 369 -9.76 39.27 13.88
CA LEU A 369 -9.47 37.89 13.46
C LEU A 369 -8.84 37.80 12.08
N ILE A 370 -9.33 38.60 11.13
CA ILE A 370 -8.70 38.73 9.81
C ILE A 370 -7.27 39.28 9.98
N GLY A 371 -7.10 40.31 10.80
CA GLY A 371 -5.79 40.87 11.13
C GLY A 371 -4.83 39.85 11.74
N PHE A 372 -5.29 39.07 12.72
CA PHE A 372 -4.51 38.02 13.37
C PHE A 372 -4.15 36.90 12.39
N SER A 373 -5.09 36.46 11.56
CA SER A 373 -4.85 35.44 10.53
C SER A 373 -3.82 35.90 9.52
N CYS A 374 -3.93 37.15 9.03
CA CYS A 374 -2.95 37.76 8.14
C CYS A 374 -1.57 37.88 8.80
N ALA A 375 -1.50 38.27 10.08
CA ALA A 375 -0.25 38.35 10.82
C ALA A 375 0.41 36.98 10.99
N LEU A 376 -0.38 35.94 11.23
CA LEU A 376 0.12 34.57 11.39
C LEU A 376 0.67 34.03 10.06
N VAL A 377 -0.03 34.25 8.95
CA VAL A 377 0.47 33.93 7.60
C VAL A 377 1.75 34.71 7.28
N TYR A 378 1.81 36.00 7.63
CA TYR A 378 3.00 36.83 7.41
C TYR A 378 4.20 36.35 8.23
N LEU A 379 4.00 36.03 9.52
CA LEU A 379 5.05 35.57 10.42
C LEU A 379 5.58 34.20 9.98
N LEU A 380 4.70 33.33 9.50
CA LEU A 380 5.06 32.04 8.93
C LEU A 380 5.86 32.20 7.63
N ALA A 381 5.44 33.10 6.73
CA ALA A 381 6.18 33.45 5.53
C ALA A 381 7.56 34.04 5.85
N PHE A 382 7.66 34.84 6.93
CA PHE A 382 8.90 35.44 7.39
C PHE A 382 9.87 34.39 7.94
N VAL A 383 9.42 33.48 8.80
CA VAL A 383 10.24 32.37 9.33
C VAL A 383 10.76 31.50 8.17
N LEU A 384 9.88 31.15 7.23
CA LEU A 384 10.26 30.36 6.05
C LEU A 384 11.26 31.10 5.14
N LYS A 385 11.21 32.43 5.08
CA LYS A 385 12.18 33.23 4.32
C LYS A 385 13.53 33.27 5.03
N HIS A 386 13.54 33.38 6.35
CA HIS A 386 14.77 33.43 7.15
C HIS A 386 15.51 32.09 7.15
N GLU A 387 14.81 30.96 7.15
CA GLU A 387 15.45 29.64 7.06
C GLU A 387 16.11 29.39 5.70
N ARG A 388 15.73 30.08 4.63
CA ARG A 388 16.40 29.97 3.31
C ARG A 388 17.70 30.78 3.19
N GLY A 389 17.95 31.68 4.14
CA GLY A 389 19.13 32.56 4.14
C GLY A 389 20.30 32.05 4.99
N LYS A 390 20.12 30.92 5.67
CA LYS A 390 21.18 30.16 6.35
C LYS A 390 21.45 28.91 5.53
#